data_AF-A0A938MK21-F1
#
_entry.id   AF-A0A938MK21-F1
#
_cell.length_a   1.000
_cell.length_b   1.000
_cell.length_c   1.000
_cell.angle_alpha   90.00
_cell.angle_beta   90.00
_cell.angle_gamma   90.00
#
_symmetry.space_group_name_H-M   'P 1'
#
loop_
_entity.id
_entity.type
_entity.pdbx_description
1 polymer ?
#
loop_
_entity_poly.entity_id
_entity_poly.type
_entity_poly.pdbx_seq_one_letter_code
_entity_poly.pdbx_strand_id
1 'polypeptide(L)'
;MHLASNGSFELDMNRDGEPDGWKPMAYRSPAKLAWDRVVAHSGGASVRVSDSSDPSDRAWDANSGRWVQASQRPARGGGKYSATAWIKTDLTAGKATLTLAWFGGGKWLHEDSSEPVTGKSDWAKRTLTVAAPAQADSVAVYLILNAGKGRAWFDDVSLVEGERPVDNLQPVDIRAACNTGFRDDKAGDGQGGWTDQGDNDARAIPLGQQTWRGIPFDIVNPEANGGRSCVALKGRGREDLPPRATFQVGRKCDTLYFLHGCAWAGADGTEVGRYVVAYADGKTADVPLRAGREIVDWWKPGDTKESVAGWRGRNAQSDRIGLNIFPWPNPRPESAIERISLESSGKGPLPILVAVTTGDGPAAVAEEPIQMDFTDTTGWYEWTFALDDPTLGEIDLSHLLAPPAGKHGFVTVGKDGHFYFQDGTRARFFGTNVGGASCTPDKKTAELVAARLAKYGVNLLRLHTPDARWTNFIDYSKGNTRSLNPEALDRYDYFVAELKRHGIYVYFDLLDYRNFLPGDGVRDAEQMDTRWEHSIKGASIFDRRMIELQKEFATQLLTHRNPYTGL
;
A
#
# COMPACT_ATOMS: atom_id res chain seq x y z
N MET A 1 -5.61 5.46 -6.51
CA MET A 1 -4.81 5.89 -7.68
C MET A 1 -5.65 6.90 -8.48
N HIS A 2 -5.08 8.04 -8.86
CA HIS A 2 -5.77 9.02 -9.72
C HIS A 2 -5.84 8.48 -11.15
N LEU A 3 -7.07 8.37 -11.68
CA LEU A 3 -7.37 7.87 -13.02
C LEU A 3 -7.45 9.02 -14.04
N ALA A 4 -7.77 10.24 -13.60
CA ALA A 4 -7.68 11.43 -14.45
C ALA A 4 -6.21 11.87 -14.59
N SER A 5 -5.67 11.77 -15.80
CA SER A 5 -4.32 12.24 -16.13
C SER A 5 -4.34 13.72 -16.51
N ASN A 6 -3.32 14.47 -16.10
CA ASN A 6 -3.16 15.90 -16.43
C ASN A 6 -4.44 16.72 -16.16
N GLY A 7 -5.09 16.47 -15.02
CA GLY A 7 -6.35 17.11 -14.68
C GLY A 7 -6.26 18.60 -14.36
N SER A 8 -5.06 19.10 -14.07
CA SER A 8 -4.75 20.54 -13.92
C SER A 8 -4.41 21.22 -15.26
N PHE A 9 -4.36 20.47 -16.37
CA PHE A 9 -4.14 20.99 -17.73
C PHE A 9 -2.83 21.78 -17.94
N GLU A 10 -1.78 21.50 -17.18
CA GLU A 10 -0.50 22.25 -17.28
C GLU A 10 0.50 21.63 -18.26
N LEU A 11 0.35 20.34 -18.58
CA LEU A 11 1.31 19.59 -19.37
C LEU A 11 0.96 19.57 -20.86
N ASP A 12 1.96 19.84 -21.69
CA ASP A 12 2.02 19.62 -23.15
C ASP A 12 3.46 19.21 -23.50
N MET A 13 3.75 17.93 -23.26
CA MET A 13 5.08 17.36 -23.46
C MET A 13 5.37 17.09 -24.94
N ASN A 14 4.34 16.83 -25.73
CA ASN A 14 4.48 16.59 -27.17
C ASN A 14 4.50 17.88 -28.01
N ARG A 15 4.23 19.04 -27.40
CA ARG A 15 4.22 20.39 -27.98
C ARG A 15 3.23 20.53 -29.13
N ASP A 16 2.10 19.84 -29.04
CA ASP A 16 1.03 19.92 -30.05
C ASP A 16 0.07 21.10 -29.81
N GLY A 17 0.23 21.81 -28.69
CA GLY A 17 -0.61 22.95 -28.33
C GLY A 17 -1.95 22.56 -27.70
N GLU A 18 -2.10 21.31 -27.28
CA GLU A 18 -3.23 20.80 -26.50
C GLU A 18 -2.75 20.21 -25.16
N PRO A 19 -3.60 20.15 -24.12
CA PRO A 19 -3.22 19.53 -22.86
C PRO A 19 -3.09 18.01 -23.01
N ASP A 20 -1.92 17.46 -22.66
CA ASP A 20 -1.61 16.03 -22.76
C ASP A 20 -2.71 15.16 -22.16
N GLY A 21 -3.14 14.13 -22.90
CA GLY A 21 -4.12 13.16 -22.43
C GLY A 21 -5.58 13.61 -22.48
N TRP A 22 -5.86 14.79 -23.04
CA TRP A 22 -7.20 15.30 -23.29
C TRP A 22 -7.40 15.61 -24.78
N LYS A 23 -8.63 15.48 -25.26
CA LYS A 23 -8.99 15.77 -26.66
C LYS A 23 -10.26 16.60 -26.75
N PRO A 24 -10.32 17.58 -27.65
CA PRO A 24 -11.56 18.28 -27.94
C PRO A 24 -12.51 17.39 -28.75
N MET A 25 -13.79 17.38 -28.41
CA MET A 25 -14.83 16.63 -29.11
C MET A 25 -16.10 17.48 -29.25
N ALA A 26 -16.21 18.15 -30.39
CA ALA A 26 -17.34 18.99 -30.82
C ALA A 26 -18.05 18.43 -32.06
N TYR A 27 -17.97 17.12 -32.31
CA TYR A 27 -18.46 16.53 -33.55
C TYR A 27 -19.95 16.85 -33.76
N ARG A 28 -20.27 17.53 -34.88
CA ARG A 28 -21.60 18.09 -35.23
C ARG A 28 -22.08 19.30 -34.41
N SER A 29 -21.28 19.82 -33.49
CA SER A 29 -21.64 20.97 -32.66
C SER A 29 -21.00 22.28 -33.13
N PRO A 30 -21.67 23.44 -32.99
CA PRO A 30 -21.05 24.74 -33.23
C PRO A 30 -20.04 25.15 -32.13
N ALA A 31 -19.84 24.31 -31.10
CA ALA A 31 -18.99 24.61 -29.98
C ALA A 31 -17.53 24.86 -30.38
N LYS A 32 -16.92 25.88 -29.76
CA LYS A 32 -15.49 26.17 -29.89
C LYS A 32 -14.77 25.73 -28.63
N LEU A 33 -13.77 24.87 -28.79
CA LEU A 33 -12.94 24.37 -27.70
C LEU A 33 -11.57 25.02 -27.75
N ALA A 34 -11.04 25.38 -26.59
CA ALA A 34 -9.73 25.99 -26.48
C ALA A 34 -9.05 25.56 -25.19
N TRP A 35 -7.74 25.39 -25.26
CA TRP A 35 -6.88 25.39 -24.08
C TRP A 35 -6.62 26.85 -23.69
N ASP A 36 -7.14 27.26 -22.53
CA ASP A 36 -7.15 28.65 -22.09
C ASP A 36 -6.00 28.88 -21.10
N ARG A 37 -5.00 29.67 -21.50
CA ARG A 37 -3.83 30.01 -20.69
C ARG A 37 -3.99 31.33 -19.92
N VAL A 38 -5.21 31.87 -19.86
CA VAL A 38 -5.50 33.17 -19.21
C VAL A 38 -6.46 32.98 -18.04
N VAL A 39 -7.43 32.08 -18.15
CA VAL A 39 -8.41 31.81 -17.10
C VAL A 39 -8.18 30.42 -16.55
N ALA A 40 -7.73 30.34 -15.30
CA ALA A 40 -7.52 29.09 -14.56
C ALA A 40 -8.07 29.20 -13.13
N HIS A 41 -8.35 28.07 -12.49
CA HIS A 41 -8.67 27.98 -11.07
C HIS A 41 -7.38 27.85 -10.26
N SER A 42 -6.49 26.95 -10.68
CA SER A 42 -5.15 26.79 -10.15
C SER A 42 -4.13 26.77 -11.29
N GLY A 43 -2.85 27.00 -11.00
CA GLY A 43 -1.83 27.03 -12.04
C GLY A 43 -2.00 28.16 -13.06
N GLY A 44 -1.68 27.88 -14.32
CA GLY A 44 -1.68 28.81 -15.45
C GLY A 44 -2.54 28.38 -16.65
N ALA A 45 -3.30 27.28 -16.55
CA ALA A 45 -4.09 26.78 -17.67
C ALA A 45 -5.40 26.11 -17.25
N SER A 46 -6.40 26.17 -18.12
CA SER A 46 -7.64 25.40 -18.01
C SER A 46 -8.15 25.02 -19.40
N VAL A 47 -9.19 24.18 -19.48
CA VAL A 47 -9.88 23.95 -20.76
C VAL A 47 -11.20 24.71 -20.82
N ARG A 48 -11.54 25.23 -22.00
CA ARG A 48 -12.76 26.03 -22.25
C ARG A 48 -13.61 25.43 -23.37
N VAL A 49 -14.92 25.52 -23.20
CA VAL A 49 -15.92 25.31 -24.26
C VAL A 49 -16.79 26.56 -24.39
N SER A 50 -17.02 27.03 -25.62
CA SER A 50 -17.85 28.19 -25.94
C SER A 50 -18.96 27.83 -26.91
N ASP A 51 -20.16 28.39 -26.71
CA ASP A 51 -21.32 28.38 -27.62
C ASP A 51 -21.62 27.02 -28.26
N SER A 52 -22.20 26.09 -27.51
CA SER A 52 -22.57 24.77 -28.03
C SER A 52 -24.00 24.68 -28.58
N SER A 53 -24.85 25.68 -28.36
CA SER A 53 -26.25 25.63 -28.83
C SER A 53 -26.43 26.16 -30.25
N ASP A 54 -26.99 25.33 -31.13
CA ASP A 54 -27.60 25.75 -32.40
C ASP A 54 -29.13 25.80 -32.22
N PRO A 55 -29.78 26.98 -32.29
CA PRO A 55 -31.23 27.10 -32.15
C PRO A 55 -32.04 26.31 -33.19
N SER A 56 -31.43 25.95 -34.32
CA SER A 56 -32.08 25.21 -35.41
C SER A 56 -32.02 23.69 -35.23
N ASP A 57 -31.09 23.19 -34.41
CA ASP A 57 -30.88 21.75 -34.21
C ASP A 57 -31.48 21.29 -32.87
N ARG A 58 -32.15 20.13 -32.88
CA ARG A 58 -32.74 19.50 -31.69
C ARG A 58 -31.97 18.26 -31.24
N ALA A 59 -30.94 17.85 -31.99
CA ALA A 59 -30.07 16.76 -31.61
C ALA A 59 -29.19 17.17 -30.43
N TRP A 60 -29.05 16.29 -29.44
CA TRP A 60 -28.32 16.57 -28.21
C TRP A 60 -26.82 16.73 -28.45
N ASP A 61 -26.26 15.96 -29.37
CA ASP A 61 -24.83 15.92 -29.63
C ASP A 61 -24.39 17.13 -30.49
N ALA A 62 -25.23 17.56 -31.41
CA ALA A 62 -25.07 18.84 -32.12
C ALA A 62 -25.15 20.04 -31.16
N ASN A 63 -25.88 19.91 -30.06
CA ASN A 63 -25.96 20.96 -29.04
C ASN A 63 -24.94 20.81 -27.89
N SER A 64 -23.87 20.02 -28.07
CA SER A 64 -22.88 19.78 -27.01
C SER A 64 -21.44 19.92 -27.49
N GLY A 65 -20.61 20.62 -26.71
CA GLY A 65 -19.16 20.62 -26.88
C GLY A 65 -18.50 20.04 -25.64
N ARG A 66 -17.48 19.19 -25.80
CA ARG A 66 -16.81 18.57 -24.66
C ARG A 66 -15.32 18.35 -24.84
N TRP A 67 -14.59 18.50 -23.74
CA TRP A 67 -13.25 17.92 -23.61
C TRP A 67 -13.38 16.52 -23.04
N VAL A 68 -12.63 15.56 -23.60
CA VAL A 68 -12.67 14.16 -23.19
C VAL A 68 -11.28 13.67 -22.82
N GLN A 69 -11.18 12.84 -21.79
CA GLN A 69 -9.95 12.12 -21.51
C GLN A 69 -9.65 11.16 -22.66
N ALA A 70 -8.48 11.31 -23.29
CA ALA A 70 -8.12 10.65 -24.54
C ALA A 70 -8.03 9.12 -24.44
N SER A 71 -7.68 8.63 -23.25
CA SER A 71 -7.56 7.20 -22.95
C SER A 71 -8.55 6.83 -21.87
N GLN A 72 -9.37 5.81 -22.15
CA GLN A 72 -10.19 5.14 -21.15
C GLN A 72 -9.29 4.51 -20.08
N ARG A 73 -9.76 4.52 -18.84
CA ARG A 73 -9.07 3.96 -17.68
C ARG A 73 -9.76 2.68 -17.24
N PRO A 74 -9.01 1.63 -16.83
CA PRO A 74 -9.62 0.42 -16.31
C PRO A 74 -10.60 0.72 -15.17
N ALA A 75 -11.75 0.06 -15.19
CA ALA A 75 -12.75 0.14 -14.15
C ALA A 75 -13.34 -1.25 -13.87
N ARG A 76 -13.75 -1.45 -12.62
CA ARG A 76 -14.47 -2.65 -12.16
C ARG A 76 -15.97 -2.38 -12.13
N GLY A 77 -16.74 -3.19 -12.83
CA GLY A 77 -18.20 -3.16 -12.76
C GLY A 77 -18.71 -3.31 -11.32
N GLY A 78 -19.65 -2.45 -10.92
CA GLY A 78 -20.14 -2.34 -9.54
C GLY A 78 -19.21 -1.61 -8.56
N GLY A 79 -17.98 -1.27 -8.95
CA GLY A 79 -17.06 -0.47 -8.14
C GLY A 79 -17.57 0.96 -7.97
N LYS A 80 -17.27 1.60 -6.84
CA LYS A 80 -17.61 3.01 -6.58
C LYS A 80 -16.51 3.91 -7.13
N TYR A 81 -16.85 5.02 -7.76
CA TYR A 81 -15.91 5.99 -8.32
C TYR A 81 -16.32 7.41 -7.95
N SER A 82 -15.34 8.26 -7.71
CA SER A 82 -15.57 9.67 -7.43
C SER A 82 -14.74 10.56 -8.35
N ALA A 83 -15.41 11.53 -8.97
CA ALA A 83 -14.80 12.52 -9.83
C ALA A 83 -15.06 13.93 -9.30
N THR A 84 -14.07 14.81 -9.43
CA THR A 84 -14.23 16.25 -9.14
C THR A 84 -13.69 17.11 -10.27
N ALA A 85 -14.23 18.31 -10.41
CA ALA A 85 -13.73 19.36 -11.30
C ALA A 85 -14.19 20.72 -10.79
N TRP A 86 -13.35 21.74 -10.93
CA TRP A 86 -13.78 23.13 -10.76
C TRP A 86 -14.36 23.63 -12.08
N ILE A 87 -15.54 24.27 -12.02
CA ILE A 87 -16.27 24.73 -13.20
C ILE A 87 -16.63 26.21 -13.02
N LYS A 88 -16.25 27.05 -13.97
CA LYS A 88 -16.65 28.46 -14.06
C LYS A 88 -17.54 28.65 -15.28
N THR A 89 -18.58 29.48 -15.18
CA THR A 89 -19.51 29.69 -16.30
C THR A 89 -19.84 31.16 -16.51
N ASP A 90 -20.05 31.52 -17.77
CA ASP A 90 -20.61 32.79 -18.22
C ASP A 90 -21.66 32.44 -19.29
N LEU A 91 -22.80 31.92 -18.83
CA LEU A 91 -23.85 31.35 -19.69
C LEU A 91 -25.14 32.17 -19.61
N THR A 92 -25.80 32.31 -20.77
CA THR A 92 -27.15 32.87 -20.88
C THR A 92 -28.21 31.79 -21.12
N ALA A 93 -27.79 30.59 -21.53
CA ALA A 93 -28.62 29.40 -21.67
C ALA A 93 -27.75 28.14 -21.52
N GLY A 94 -28.38 27.01 -21.23
CA GLY A 94 -27.71 25.71 -21.11
C GLY A 94 -27.02 25.48 -19.77
N LYS A 95 -26.16 24.47 -19.73
CA LYS A 95 -25.50 24.00 -18.50
C LYS A 95 -24.14 23.36 -18.75
N ALA A 96 -23.22 23.50 -17.80
CA ALA A 96 -21.94 22.81 -17.79
C ALA A 96 -21.92 21.67 -16.76
N THR A 97 -21.34 20.51 -17.09
CA THR A 97 -21.26 19.33 -16.21
C THR A 97 -19.91 18.63 -16.28
N LEU A 98 -19.50 18.04 -15.16
CA LEU A 98 -18.51 16.97 -15.10
C LEU A 98 -19.23 15.64 -15.29
N THR A 99 -18.74 14.78 -16.18
CA THR A 99 -19.43 13.55 -16.57
C THR A 99 -18.45 12.37 -16.62
N LEU A 100 -18.87 11.20 -16.13
CA LEU A 100 -18.17 9.93 -16.31
C LEU A 100 -18.88 9.09 -17.36
N ALA A 101 -18.15 8.73 -18.41
CA ALA A 101 -18.62 7.85 -19.46
C ALA A 101 -18.09 6.42 -19.24
N TRP A 102 -18.99 5.46 -19.17
CA TRP A 102 -18.71 4.05 -18.91
C TRP A 102 -18.69 3.23 -20.20
N PHE A 103 -17.78 2.26 -20.25
CA PHE A 103 -17.60 1.38 -21.40
C PHE A 103 -17.48 -0.07 -20.97
N GLY A 104 -17.92 -0.99 -21.85
CA GLY A 104 -17.78 -2.44 -21.68
C GLY A 104 -17.57 -3.11 -23.02
N GLY A 105 -16.53 -3.94 -23.14
CA GLY A 105 -16.13 -4.58 -24.40
C GLY A 105 -15.84 -3.57 -25.51
N GLY A 106 -15.29 -2.40 -25.15
CA GLY A 106 -15.00 -1.30 -26.08
C GLY A 106 -16.21 -0.50 -26.57
N LYS A 107 -17.41 -0.74 -26.06
CA LYS A 107 -18.64 0.00 -26.41
C LYS A 107 -19.07 0.91 -25.28
N TRP A 108 -19.61 2.08 -25.65
CA TRP A 108 -20.22 3.01 -24.70
C TRP A 108 -21.47 2.36 -24.06
N LEU A 109 -21.61 2.51 -22.75
CA LEU A 109 -22.73 1.97 -21.97
C LEU A 109 -23.67 3.07 -21.49
N HIS A 110 -23.13 4.03 -20.72
CA HIS A 110 -23.89 5.06 -20.03
C HIS A 110 -23.00 6.22 -19.58
N GLU A 111 -23.62 7.35 -19.22
CA GLU A 111 -22.95 8.53 -18.67
C GLU A 111 -23.63 9.01 -17.39
N ASP A 112 -22.86 9.14 -16.31
CA ASP A 112 -23.28 9.79 -15.07
C ASP A 112 -22.74 11.22 -15.04
N SER A 113 -23.55 12.20 -14.65
CA SER A 113 -23.15 13.62 -14.63
C SER A 113 -23.34 14.24 -13.26
N SER A 114 -22.45 15.17 -12.90
CA SER A 114 -22.60 16.01 -11.71
C SER A 114 -23.83 16.92 -11.80
N GLU A 115 -24.22 17.50 -10.66
CA GLU A 115 -25.11 18.67 -10.67
C GLU A 115 -24.55 19.77 -11.58
N PRO A 116 -25.39 20.44 -12.40
CA PRO A 116 -24.91 21.39 -13.38
C PRO A 116 -24.43 22.71 -12.75
N VAL A 117 -23.63 23.44 -13.53
CA VAL A 117 -23.42 24.89 -13.35
C VAL A 117 -24.18 25.61 -14.47
N THR A 118 -25.00 26.58 -14.11
CA THR A 118 -25.81 27.38 -15.03
C THR A 118 -25.60 28.87 -14.78
N GLY A 119 -25.98 29.70 -15.76
CA GLY A 119 -25.86 31.14 -15.64
C GLY A 119 -24.41 31.61 -15.52
N LYS A 120 -24.23 32.77 -14.89
CA LYS A 120 -22.91 33.31 -14.55
C LYS A 120 -22.52 32.83 -13.15
N SER A 121 -21.46 32.03 -13.07
CA SER A 121 -20.90 31.52 -11.83
C SER A 121 -19.39 31.70 -11.86
N ASP A 122 -18.82 32.11 -10.73
CA ASP A 122 -17.39 31.93 -10.53
C ASP A 122 -17.05 30.44 -10.37
N TRP A 123 -15.76 30.10 -10.22
CA TRP A 123 -15.29 28.74 -10.01
C TRP A 123 -16.06 28.06 -8.89
N ALA A 124 -16.76 26.98 -9.26
CA ALA A 124 -17.53 26.17 -8.35
C ALA A 124 -17.13 24.70 -8.53
N LYS A 125 -16.68 24.07 -7.45
CA LYS A 125 -16.35 22.65 -7.46
C LYS A 125 -17.60 21.82 -7.69
N ARG A 126 -17.50 20.82 -8.56
CA ARG A 126 -18.50 19.77 -8.75
C ARG A 126 -17.88 18.43 -8.43
N THR A 127 -18.68 17.61 -7.75
CA THR A 127 -18.32 16.26 -7.34
C THR A 127 -19.39 15.31 -7.84
N LEU A 128 -18.97 14.17 -8.35
CA LEU A 128 -19.84 13.07 -8.78
C LEU A 128 -19.30 11.79 -8.15
N THR A 129 -20.14 11.08 -7.39
CA THR A 129 -19.77 9.77 -6.82
C THR A 129 -20.83 8.75 -7.20
N VAL A 130 -20.45 7.73 -7.98
CA VAL A 130 -21.37 6.76 -8.59
C VAL A 130 -20.81 5.34 -8.56
N ALA A 131 -21.69 4.35 -8.62
CA ALA A 131 -21.30 2.96 -8.85
C ALA A 131 -21.23 2.69 -10.35
N ALA A 132 -20.14 2.09 -10.81
CA ALA A 132 -19.97 1.70 -12.21
C ALA A 132 -21.07 0.68 -12.60
N PRO A 133 -21.61 0.76 -13.83
CA PRO A 133 -22.48 -0.28 -14.37
C PRO A 133 -21.83 -1.67 -14.25
N ALA A 134 -22.62 -2.71 -14.00
CA ALA A 134 -22.08 -4.06 -13.77
C ALA A 134 -21.23 -4.59 -14.93
N GLN A 135 -21.51 -4.16 -16.16
CA GLN A 135 -20.78 -4.56 -17.38
C GLN A 135 -19.60 -3.65 -17.72
N ALA A 136 -19.34 -2.61 -16.91
CA ALA A 136 -18.26 -1.68 -17.19
C ALA A 136 -16.89 -2.32 -16.94
N ASP A 137 -15.99 -2.20 -17.91
CA ASP A 137 -14.56 -2.56 -17.80
C ASP A 137 -13.64 -1.33 -17.86
N SER A 138 -14.20 -0.16 -18.22
CA SER A 138 -13.44 1.07 -18.34
C SER A 138 -14.29 2.35 -18.25
N VAL A 139 -13.63 3.47 -17.96
CA VAL A 139 -14.25 4.78 -17.72
C VAL A 139 -13.43 5.92 -18.36
N ALA A 140 -14.08 6.99 -18.80
CA ALA A 140 -13.44 8.23 -19.21
C ALA A 140 -14.13 9.46 -18.61
N VAL A 141 -13.38 10.54 -18.36
CA VAL A 141 -13.93 11.82 -17.88
C VAL A 141 -14.28 12.73 -19.05
N TYR A 142 -15.50 13.24 -19.07
CA TYR A 142 -15.99 14.25 -20.02
C TYR A 142 -16.32 15.55 -19.30
N LEU A 143 -15.93 16.67 -19.90
CA LEU A 143 -16.22 18.03 -19.44
C LEU A 143 -17.10 18.70 -20.49
N ILE A 144 -18.39 18.86 -20.19
CA ILE A 144 -19.41 19.10 -21.22
C ILE A 144 -20.10 20.44 -21.02
N LEU A 145 -20.25 21.20 -22.10
CA LEU A 145 -21.20 22.30 -22.22
C LEU A 145 -22.42 21.85 -23.04
N ASN A 146 -23.57 21.72 -22.39
CA ASN A 146 -24.82 21.21 -22.96
C ASN A 146 -25.79 22.35 -23.28
N ALA A 147 -26.16 22.48 -24.56
CA ALA A 147 -27.01 23.53 -25.11
C ALA A 147 -26.64 24.93 -24.62
N GLY A 148 -25.34 25.18 -24.50
CA GLY A 148 -24.79 26.38 -23.87
C GLY A 148 -24.71 27.55 -24.82
N LYS A 149 -25.17 28.73 -24.38
CA LYS A 149 -24.85 30.02 -25.02
C LYS A 149 -23.97 30.83 -24.07
N GLY A 150 -22.74 31.12 -24.48
CA GLY A 150 -21.69 31.68 -23.64
C GLY A 150 -20.51 30.73 -23.46
N ARG A 151 -19.87 30.74 -22.29
CA ARG A 151 -18.61 30.02 -22.04
C ARG A 151 -18.64 29.22 -20.73
N ALA A 152 -17.94 28.09 -20.73
CA ALA A 152 -17.62 27.32 -19.53
C ALA A 152 -16.13 26.95 -19.52
N TRP A 153 -15.50 27.08 -18.36
CA TRP A 153 -14.12 26.65 -18.10
C TRP A 153 -14.13 25.52 -17.08
N PHE A 154 -13.20 24.59 -17.25
CA PHE A 154 -13.00 23.44 -16.38
C PHE A 154 -11.53 23.34 -15.99
N ASP A 155 -11.29 23.04 -14.72
CA ASP A 155 -9.95 22.94 -14.15
C ASP A 155 -9.90 21.94 -12.97
N ASP A 156 -8.69 21.54 -12.58
CA ASP A 156 -8.40 20.69 -11.42
C ASP A 156 -9.26 19.41 -11.37
N VAL A 157 -9.25 18.66 -12.47
CA VAL A 157 -10.05 17.46 -12.65
C VAL A 157 -9.42 16.25 -11.94
N SER A 158 -10.20 15.55 -11.13
CA SER A 158 -9.82 14.29 -10.51
C SER A 158 -10.81 13.18 -10.85
N LEU A 159 -10.31 11.96 -10.95
CA LEU A 159 -11.11 10.73 -10.92
C LEU A 159 -10.35 9.71 -10.08
N VAL A 160 -11.03 9.09 -9.13
CA VAL A 160 -10.48 8.01 -8.28
C VAL A 160 -11.49 6.87 -8.21
N GLU A 161 -10.97 5.64 -8.08
CA GLU A 161 -11.77 4.51 -7.61
C GLU A 161 -11.94 4.65 -6.08
N GLY A 162 -13.18 4.51 -5.61
CA GLY A 162 -13.58 4.70 -4.23
C GLY A 162 -14.45 5.93 -4.00
N GLU A 163 -14.46 6.41 -2.76
CA GLU A 163 -15.11 7.68 -2.39
C GLU A 163 -14.27 8.89 -2.84
N ARG A 164 -14.81 10.11 -2.66
CA ARG A 164 -14.10 11.37 -2.95
C ARG A 164 -12.67 11.30 -2.38
N PRO A 165 -11.62 11.81 -3.03
CA PRO A 165 -10.29 11.83 -2.41
C PRO A 165 -10.27 12.76 -1.19
N VAL A 166 -9.36 12.50 -0.23
CA VAL A 166 -9.09 13.43 0.86
C VAL A 166 -8.45 14.68 0.27
N ASP A 167 -9.08 15.85 0.46
CA ASP A 167 -8.56 17.14 0.01
C ASP A 167 -8.86 18.26 1.01
N ASN A 168 -8.43 19.50 0.71
CA ASN A 168 -8.66 20.67 1.57
C ASN A 168 -8.18 20.47 3.03
N LEU A 169 -7.01 19.84 3.19
CA LEU A 169 -6.41 19.58 4.50
C LEU A 169 -5.88 20.89 5.11
N GLN A 170 -6.44 21.29 6.25
CA GLN A 170 -6.09 22.52 6.95
C GLN A 170 -5.89 22.28 8.44
N PRO A 171 -4.67 22.50 8.97
CA PRO A 171 -4.43 22.46 10.41
C PRO A 171 -5.32 23.46 11.18
N VAL A 172 -5.79 23.04 12.35
CA VAL A 172 -6.60 23.84 13.27
C VAL A 172 -5.69 24.46 14.33
N ASP A 173 -5.86 25.76 14.58
CA ASP A 173 -5.12 26.43 15.64
C ASP A 173 -5.65 26.06 17.03
N ILE A 174 -4.85 25.30 17.78
CA ILE A 174 -5.17 24.88 19.15
C ILE A 174 -4.36 25.63 20.22
N ARG A 175 -3.53 26.62 19.85
CA ARG A 175 -2.55 27.27 20.75
C ARG A 175 -3.15 27.75 22.06
N ALA A 176 -4.34 28.35 22.00
CA ALA A 176 -5.05 28.89 23.16
C ALA A 176 -5.56 27.81 24.13
N ALA A 177 -5.71 26.56 23.66
CA ALA A 177 -6.11 25.43 24.49
C ALA A 177 -4.93 24.70 25.14
N CYS A 178 -3.72 24.82 24.58
CA CYS A 178 -2.53 24.17 25.11
C CYS A 178 -2.26 24.61 26.56
N ASN A 179 -1.95 23.65 27.44
CA ASN A 179 -1.76 23.88 28.87
C ASN A 179 -0.43 23.34 29.42
N THR A 180 0.31 22.54 28.65
CA THR A 180 1.65 22.06 29.01
C THR A 180 2.52 21.89 27.74
N GLY A 181 3.83 21.72 27.93
CA GLY A 181 4.82 21.52 26.88
C GLY A 181 5.23 20.05 26.73
N PHE A 182 5.96 19.75 25.64
CA PHE A 182 6.49 18.39 25.42
C PHE A 182 7.70 18.05 26.27
N ARG A 183 8.51 19.07 26.61
CA ARG A 183 9.74 18.91 27.38
C ARG A 183 9.44 19.05 28.88
N ASP A 184 10.13 18.25 29.66
CA ASP A 184 10.14 18.28 31.11
C ASP A 184 11.59 18.10 31.61
N ASP A 185 12.10 19.10 32.34
CA ASP A 185 13.46 19.08 32.87
C ASP A 185 13.51 18.55 34.32
N LYS A 186 12.37 18.44 35.01
CA LYS A 186 12.30 18.04 36.41
C LYS A 186 10.95 17.40 36.76
N ALA A 187 10.98 16.08 36.98
CA ALA A 187 9.82 15.32 37.39
C ALA A 187 9.15 15.86 38.68
N GLY A 188 7.82 15.97 38.64
CA GLY A 188 6.96 16.22 39.79
C GLY A 188 6.96 17.66 40.29
N ASP A 189 7.35 18.62 39.44
CA ASP A 189 7.36 20.04 39.79
C ASP A 189 6.18 20.83 39.20
N GLY A 190 5.32 20.16 38.42
CA GLY A 190 4.16 20.73 37.76
C GLY A 190 4.47 21.58 36.52
N GLN A 191 5.73 21.61 36.06
CA GLN A 191 6.18 22.47 34.95
C GLN A 191 6.66 21.65 33.75
N GLY A 192 5.95 21.80 32.62
CA GLY A 192 6.29 21.06 31.40
C GLY A 192 5.90 19.59 31.49
N GLY A 193 6.08 18.88 30.37
CA GLY A 193 5.66 17.48 30.21
C GLY A 193 4.15 17.25 30.32
N TRP A 194 3.61 16.35 29.50
CA TRP A 194 2.21 15.95 29.65
C TRP A 194 1.95 15.04 30.86
N THR A 195 3.00 14.41 31.40
CA THR A 195 2.93 13.46 32.52
C THR A 195 3.75 13.91 33.74
N ASP A 196 4.56 14.98 33.62
CA ASP A 196 5.44 15.51 34.69
C ASP A 196 6.40 14.45 35.26
N GLN A 197 7.19 13.83 34.38
CA GLN A 197 8.07 12.67 34.67
C GLN A 197 9.53 12.87 34.25
N GLY A 198 9.99 14.12 34.13
CA GLY A 198 11.35 14.47 33.76
C GLY A 198 11.72 13.98 32.37
N ASP A 199 12.76 13.14 32.26
CA ASP A 199 13.25 12.64 30.99
C ASP A 199 12.33 11.62 30.28
N ASN A 200 11.24 11.19 30.95
CA ASN A 200 10.13 10.49 30.31
C ASN A 200 9.14 11.45 29.64
N ASP A 201 9.64 12.23 28.69
CA ASP A 201 8.87 13.27 28.04
C ASP A 201 8.78 13.06 26.52
N ALA A 202 8.25 14.06 25.83
CA ALA A 202 8.00 14.03 24.40
C ALA A 202 8.84 15.04 23.62
N ARG A 203 9.99 15.47 24.17
CA ARG A 203 10.85 16.51 23.58
C ARG A 203 11.32 16.21 22.15
N ALA A 204 11.24 14.94 21.73
CA ALA A 204 11.60 14.46 20.40
C ALA A 204 10.53 14.75 19.32
N ILE A 205 9.32 15.20 19.69
CA ILE A 205 8.29 15.56 18.70
C ILE A 205 8.77 16.77 17.90
N PRO A 206 8.84 16.68 16.55
CA PRO A 206 9.24 17.80 15.73
C PRO A 206 8.17 18.91 15.73
N LEU A 207 8.60 20.16 15.72
CA LEU A 207 7.75 21.34 15.81
C LEU A 207 7.34 21.88 14.43
N GLY A 208 6.33 22.75 14.40
CA GLY A 208 5.86 23.43 13.18
C GLY A 208 5.06 22.51 12.26
N GLN A 209 5.10 22.79 10.96
CA GLN A 209 4.36 22.02 9.95
C GLN A 209 4.99 20.64 9.78
N GLN A 210 4.22 19.60 10.11
CA GLN A 210 4.63 18.20 10.00
C GLN A 210 3.56 17.43 9.24
N THR A 211 3.97 16.54 8.33
CA THR A 211 3.04 15.71 7.58
C THR A 211 3.31 14.25 7.89
N TRP A 212 2.30 13.57 8.42
CA TRP A 212 2.35 12.13 8.67
C TRP A 212 1.18 11.44 7.99
N ARG A 213 1.47 10.32 7.32
CA ARG A 213 0.46 9.55 6.59
C ARG A 213 -0.39 10.40 5.62
N GLY A 214 0.23 11.41 5.01
CA GLY A 214 -0.42 12.35 4.09
C GLY A 214 -1.26 13.46 4.74
N ILE A 215 -1.35 13.50 6.08
CA ILE A 215 -2.10 14.52 6.82
C ILE A 215 -1.14 15.56 7.41
N PRO A 216 -1.26 16.85 7.03
CA PRO A 216 -0.47 17.93 7.61
C PRO A 216 -1.01 18.29 9.00
N PHE A 217 -0.13 18.65 9.92
CA PHE A 217 -0.43 19.14 11.26
C PHE A 217 0.46 20.34 11.60
N ASP A 218 -0.08 21.28 12.38
CA ASP A 218 0.68 22.40 12.94
C ASP A 218 1.04 22.08 14.40
N ILE A 219 2.30 21.69 14.63
CA ILE A 219 2.81 21.36 15.96
C ILE A 219 3.27 22.62 16.66
N VAL A 220 2.58 22.98 17.74
CA VAL A 220 2.79 24.25 18.44
C VAL A 220 4.20 24.32 19.04
N ASN A 221 4.96 25.32 18.61
CA ASN A 221 6.26 25.64 19.19
C ASN A 221 6.08 26.19 20.62
N PRO A 222 6.61 25.53 21.66
CA PRO A 222 6.43 25.96 23.05
C PRO A 222 7.08 27.33 23.33
N GLU A 223 8.23 27.64 22.71
CA GLU A 223 8.92 28.92 22.91
C GLU A 223 8.06 30.11 22.46
N ALA A 224 7.25 29.90 21.41
CA ALA A 224 6.33 30.91 20.89
C ALA A 224 4.95 30.91 21.58
N ASN A 225 4.69 29.99 22.51
CA ASN A 225 3.38 29.82 23.17
C ASN A 225 3.48 29.69 24.70
N GLY A 226 4.46 30.36 25.31
CA GLY A 226 4.61 30.43 26.76
C GLY A 226 4.94 29.08 27.42
N GLY A 227 5.75 28.26 26.74
CA GLY A 227 6.15 26.92 27.18
C GLY A 227 5.17 25.80 26.85
N ARG A 228 4.06 26.09 26.14
CA ARG A 228 2.95 25.14 25.95
C ARG A 228 2.84 24.69 24.50
N SER A 229 2.70 23.38 24.28
CA SER A 229 2.63 22.75 22.96
C SER A 229 1.43 21.83 22.77
N CYS A 230 0.84 21.35 23.86
CA CYS A 230 -0.23 20.36 23.78
C CYS A 230 -1.28 20.56 24.87
N VAL A 231 -2.40 19.87 24.70
CA VAL A 231 -3.43 19.73 25.72
C VAL A 231 -3.21 18.41 26.44
N ALA A 232 -3.01 18.46 27.75
CA ALA A 232 -3.09 17.31 28.63
C ALA A 232 -4.22 17.54 29.64
N LEU A 233 -5.09 16.56 29.85
CA LEU A 233 -6.22 16.71 30.79
C LEU A 233 -6.04 15.87 32.04
N LYS A 234 -6.88 16.13 33.04
CA LYS A 234 -6.94 15.38 34.30
C LYS A 234 -6.79 13.86 34.09
N GLY A 235 -5.84 13.24 34.78
CA GLY A 235 -5.60 11.80 34.76
C GLY A 235 -4.70 11.39 35.91
N ARG A 236 -4.31 10.10 35.94
CA ARG A 236 -3.42 9.53 36.96
C ARG A 236 -2.12 10.35 37.04
N GLY A 237 -1.77 10.79 38.25
CA GLY A 237 -0.54 11.55 38.51
C GLY A 237 -0.57 13.00 38.02
N ARG A 238 -1.68 13.44 37.40
CA ARG A 238 -1.94 14.81 36.97
C ARG A 238 -3.37 15.21 37.29
N GLU A 239 -3.78 14.99 38.55
CA GLU A 239 -5.12 15.31 39.04
C GLU A 239 -5.40 16.83 39.09
N ASP A 240 -4.32 17.64 39.02
CA ASP A 240 -4.29 19.10 38.96
C ASP A 240 -4.70 19.68 37.59
N LEU A 241 -4.52 18.91 36.51
CA LEU A 241 -4.84 19.36 35.16
C LEU A 241 -6.36 19.56 34.97
N PRO A 242 -6.78 20.45 34.06
CA PRO A 242 -8.19 20.71 33.83
C PRO A 242 -8.90 19.46 33.29
N PRO A 243 -10.19 19.25 33.60
CA PRO A 243 -10.97 18.12 33.08
C PRO A 243 -11.42 18.31 31.62
N ARG A 244 -11.28 19.53 31.09
CA ARG A 244 -11.72 19.92 29.75
C ARG A 244 -10.80 21.01 29.17
N ALA A 245 -10.55 20.96 27.87
CA ALA A 245 -10.01 22.08 27.10
C ALA A 245 -10.79 22.27 25.81
N THR A 246 -10.93 23.52 25.35
CA THR A 246 -11.75 23.89 24.19
C THR A 246 -10.98 24.80 23.25
N PHE A 247 -11.08 24.56 21.94
CA PHE A 247 -10.51 25.40 20.89
C PHE A 247 -11.53 25.63 19.76
N GLN A 248 -11.34 26.71 19.02
CA GLN A 248 -12.21 27.13 17.92
C GLN A 248 -11.78 26.47 16.60
N VAL A 249 -12.74 26.21 15.71
CA VAL A 249 -12.48 25.62 14.38
C VAL A 249 -12.95 26.56 13.27
N GLY A 250 -14.20 27.04 13.39
CA GLY A 250 -14.76 28.09 12.55
C GLY A 250 -14.97 27.74 11.08
N ARG A 251 -15.06 26.45 10.71
CA ARG A 251 -15.18 26.02 9.30
C ARG A 251 -15.96 24.72 9.13
N LYS A 252 -16.39 24.46 7.90
CA LYS A 252 -16.99 23.19 7.47
C LYS A 252 -15.88 22.23 7.04
N CYS A 253 -16.11 20.94 7.22
CA CYS A 253 -15.24 19.87 6.72
C CYS A 253 -16.00 18.54 6.71
N ASP A 254 -15.56 17.61 5.87
CA ASP A 254 -16.11 16.25 5.85
C ASP A 254 -15.48 15.34 6.93
N THR A 255 -14.23 15.61 7.32
CA THR A 255 -13.46 14.79 8.27
C THR A 255 -12.60 15.64 9.20
N LEU A 256 -12.47 15.20 10.46
CA LEU A 256 -11.46 15.69 11.41
C LEU A 256 -10.36 14.63 11.61
N TYR A 257 -9.11 15.04 11.59
CA TYR A 257 -7.95 14.20 11.90
C TYR A 257 -7.35 14.66 13.22
N PHE A 258 -7.39 13.80 14.24
CA PHE A 258 -6.83 14.08 15.55
C PHE A 258 -5.45 13.41 15.70
N LEU A 259 -4.41 14.20 15.97
CA LEU A 259 -3.11 13.69 16.39
C LEU A 259 -3.04 13.69 17.92
N HIS A 260 -3.16 12.51 18.51
CA HIS A 260 -3.35 12.36 19.95
C HIS A 260 -2.80 11.04 20.50
N GLY A 261 -2.78 10.95 21.82
CA GLY A 261 -2.40 9.76 22.56
C GLY A 261 -2.92 9.86 23.99
N CYS A 262 -2.61 8.88 24.82
CA CYS A 262 -2.88 8.96 26.24
C CYS A 262 -1.77 8.31 27.05
N ALA A 263 -1.73 8.58 28.35
CA ALA A 263 -0.91 7.83 29.29
C ALA A 263 -1.79 6.98 30.22
N TRP A 264 -1.29 5.79 30.55
CA TRP A 264 -1.98 4.80 31.39
C TRP A 264 -3.34 4.40 30.82
N ALA A 265 -3.37 4.04 29.53
CA ALA A 265 -4.59 3.73 28.79
C ALA A 265 -5.44 2.61 29.42
N GLY A 266 -4.83 1.72 30.20
CA GLY A 266 -5.50 0.57 30.81
C GLY A 266 -5.66 -0.59 29.82
N ALA A 267 -6.75 -1.35 29.99
CA ALA A 267 -7.10 -2.44 29.07
C ALA A 267 -7.80 -1.91 27.81
N ASP A 268 -7.76 -2.66 26.71
CA ASP A 268 -8.46 -2.29 25.48
C ASP A 268 -9.96 -2.03 25.75
N GLY A 269 -10.48 -0.96 25.13
CA GLY A 269 -11.84 -0.48 25.33
C GLY A 269 -12.05 0.42 26.54
N THR A 270 -11.04 0.62 27.40
CA THR A 270 -11.12 1.55 28.55
C THR A 270 -11.46 2.96 28.08
N GLU A 271 -12.40 3.61 28.76
CA GLU A 271 -12.82 4.98 28.48
C GLU A 271 -11.75 5.99 28.94
N VAL A 272 -11.08 6.62 27.98
CA VAL A 272 -10.08 7.67 28.22
C VAL A 272 -10.75 9.03 28.31
N GLY A 273 -11.75 9.28 27.44
CA GLY A 273 -12.46 10.55 27.36
C GLY A 273 -13.32 10.64 26.11
N ARG A 274 -13.61 11.87 25.67
CA ARG A 274 -14.32 12.14 24.41
C ARG A 274 -13.98 13.52 23.85
N TYR A 275 -14.14 13.70 22.54
CA TYR A 275 -14.34 15.03 21.97
C TYR A 275 -15.84 15.36 21.87
N VAL A 276 -16.18 16.61 22.14
CA VAL A 276 -17.51 17.19 21.89
C VAL A 276 -17.37 18.23 20.80
N VAL A 277 -17.93 17.94 19.63
CA VAL A 277 -17.92 18.81 18.44
C VAL A 277 -19.21 19.63 18.44
N ALA A 278 -19.11 20.95 18.59
CA ALA A 278 -20.24 21.86 18.56
C ALA A 278 -20.31 22.59 17.22
N TYR A 279 -21.50 22.62 16.62
CA TYR A 279 -21.75 23.20 15.31
C TYR A 279 -22.43 24.56 15.42
N ALA A 280 -22.25 25.42 14.42
CA ALA A 280 -22.85 26.74 14.35
C ALA A 280 -24.39 26.73 14.29
N ASP A 281 -25.01 25.59 13.98
CA ASP A 281 -26.47 25.38 14.04
C ASP A 281 -26.98 25.02 15.45
N GLY A 282 -26.10 25.04 16.47
CA GLY A 282 -26.41 24.76 17.87
C GLY A 282 -26.44 23.27 18.23
N LYS A 283 -26.22 22.36 17.27
CA LYS A 283 -26.14 20.91 17.55
C LYS A 283 -24.75 20.50 18.01
N THR A 284 -24.64 19.28 18.51
CA THR A 284 -23.37 18.67 18.93
C THR A 284 -23.24 17.24 18.43
N ALA A 285 -22.00 16.74 18.35
CA ALA A 285 -21.67 15.35 18.11
C ALA A 285 -20.55 14.91 19.08
N ASP A 286 -20.67 13.68 19.57
CA ASP A 286 -19.69 13.08 20.48
C ASP A 286 -18.76 12.12 19.74
N VAL A 287 -17.48 12.20 20.09
CA VAL A 287 -16.43 11.33 19.56
C VAL A 287 -15.81 10.56 20.72
N PRO A 288 -16.07 9.25 20.86
CA PRO A 288 -15.55 8.48 21.99
C PRO A 288 -14.03 8.28 21.86
N LEU A 289 -13.32 8.29 22.98
CA LEU A 289 -11.90 7.93 23.06
C LEU A 289 -11.73 6.70 23.94
N ARG A 290 -11.59 5.54 23.30
CA ARG A 290 -11.35 4.26 23.98
C ARG A 290 -9.95 3.76 23.68
N ALA A 291 -9.26 3.28 24.71
CA ALA A 291 -7.94 2.69 24.61
C ALA A 291 -7.93 1.53 23.58
N GLY A 292 -6.93 1.51 22.70
CA GLY A 292 -6.78 0.46 21.68
C GLY A 292 -7.74 0.59 20.49
N ARG A 293 -8.54 1.65 20.43
CA ARG A 293 -9.43 1.97 19.31
C ARG A 293 -9.09 3.35 18.75
N GLU A 294 -9.81 4.39 19.19
CA GLU A 294 -9.63 5.75 18.69
C GLU A 294 -8.34 6.39 19.23
N ILE A 295 -7.87 5.94 20.40
CA ILE A 295 -6.68 6.47 21.07
C ILE A 295 -5.84 5.32 21.64
N VAL A 296 -4.52 5.48 21.67
CA VAL A 296 -3.57 4.48 22.18
C VAL A 296 -2.68 5.08 23.27
N ASP A 297 -2.07 4.21 24.07
CA ASP A 297 -1.05 4.62 25.02
C ASP A 297 0.21 5.08 24.27
N TRP A 298 0.76 6.23 24.64
CA TRP A 298 1.91 6.82 23.96
C TRP A 298 3.18 5.96 24.03
N TRP A 299 3.28 5.02 24.98
CA TRP A 299 4.36 4.01 25.05
C TRP A 299 4.14 2.78 24.16
N LYS A 300 2.95 2.63 23.59
CA LYS A 300 2.59 1.52 22.71
C LYS A 300 1.94 2.02 21.41
N PRO A 301 2.61 2.91 20.66
CA PRO A 301 2.08 3.39 19.39
C PRO A 301 1.93 2.23 18.39
N GLY A 302 0.77 2.14 17.77
CA GLY A 302 0.40 1.03 16.90
C GLY A 302 -0.89 1.33 16.15
N ASP A 303 -1.04 0.72 14.99
CA ASP A 303 -2.27 0.84 14.22
C ASP A 303 -3.38 0.03 14.91
N THR A 304 -4.58 0.61 14.90
CA THR A 304 -5.80 -0.02 15.39
C THR A 304 -6.80 -0.11 14.24
N LYS A 305 -8.01 -0.61 14.53
CA LYS A 305 -9.11 -0.56 13.56
C LYS A 305 -9.56 0.87 13.21
N GLU A 306 -9.41 1.81 14.14
CA GLU A 306 -9.97 3.16 14.03
C GLU A 306 -8.90 4.24 13.82
N SER A 307 -7.66 4.03 14.26
CA SER A 307 -6.57 5.01 14.20
C SER A 307 -5.25 4.36 13.76
N VAL A 308 -4.35 5.16 13.21
CA VAL A 308 -3.04 4.68 12.73
C VAL A 308 -1.91 5.46 13.41
N ALA A 309 -0.73 4.87 13.56
CA ALA A 309 0.44 5.56 14.09
C ALA A 309 0.82 6.75 13.19
N GLY A 310 0.77 7.97 13.72
CA GLY A 310 1.17 9.17 12.99
C GLY A 310 2.65 9.45 13.18
N TRP A 311 3.06 9.56 14.44
CA TRP A 311 4.44 9.85 14.81
C TRP A 311 5.00 8.75 15.72
N ARG A 312 6.27 8.41 15.52
CA ARG A 312 7.04 7.48 16.34
C ARG A 312 8.37 8.13 16.71
N GLY A 313 8.83 7.87 17.93
CA GLY A 313 10.11 8.36 18.43
C GLY A 313 10.61 7.54 19.62
N ARG A 314 11.61 8.08 20.30
CA ARG A 314 12.20 7.53 21.53
C ARG A 314 12.50 8.66 22.51
N ASN A 315 12.57 8.34 23.80
CA ASN A 315 13.08 9.23 24.85
C ASN A 315 14.10 8.48 25.73
N ALA A 316 14.43 9.03 26.90
CA ALA A 316 15.41 8.41 27.80
C ALA A 316 14.91 7.09 28.44
N GLN A 317 13.59 6.91 28.55
CA GLN A 317 12.97 5.79 29.27
C GLN A 317 12.38 4.71 28.33
N SER A 318 12.13 5.05 27.08
CA SER A 318 11.55 4.14 26.09
C SER A 318 12.15 4.36 24.71
N ASP A 319 12.50 3.27 24.05
CA ASP A 319 12.92 3.26 22.65
C ASP A 319 11.74 3.40 21.67
N ARG A 320 10.50 3.39 22.19
CA ARG A 320 9.28 3.43 21.40
C ARG A 320 8.19 4.24 22.10
N ILE A 321 8.07 5.49 21.67
CA ILE A 321 6.97 6.39 22.00
C ILE A 321 6.28 6.88 20.72
N GLY A 322 5.03 7.34 20.80
CA GLY A 322 4.34 7.83 19.62
C GLY A 322 2.93 8.37 19.85
N LEU A 323 2.34 8.84 18.75
CA LEU A 323 0.98 9.40 18.69
C LEU A 323 0.24 8.78 17.51
N ASN A 324 -1.07 8.61 17.64
CA ASN A 324 -1.91 8.14 16.56
C ASN A 324 -2.66 9.28 15.89
N ILE A 325 -2.93 9.10 14.59
CA ILE A 325 -3.89 9.87 13.81
C ILE A 325 -5.20 9.11 13.83
N PHE A 326 -6.23 9.74 14.37
CA PHE A 326 -7.60 9.24 14.32
C PHE A 326 -8.42 10.07 13.33
N PRO A 327 -8.77 9.52 12.15
CA PRO A 327 -9.69 10.15 11.22
C PRO A 327 -11.14 9.92 11.68
N TRP A 328 -11.89 11.00 11.89
CA TRP A 328 -13.29 10.95 12.30
C TRP A 328 -14.20 11.56 11.23
N PRO A 329 -15.14 10.79 10.65
CA PRO A 329 -16.08 11.29 9.67
C PRO A 329 -17.09 12.23 10.36
N ASN A 330 -17.14 13.49 9.92
CA ASN A 330 -18.07 14.47 10.43
C ASN A 330 -19.50 14.11 9.99
N PRO A 331 -20.45 13.85 10.91
CA PRO A 331 -21.83 13.51 10.57
C PRO A 331 -22.65 14.72 10.08
N ARG A 332 -22.11 15.94 10.14
CA ARG A 332 -22.75 17.20 9.73
C ARG A 332 -21.80 18.08 8.90
N PRO A 333 -21.31 17.61 7.74
CA PRO A 333 -20.36 18.36 6.90
C PRO A 333 -20.93 19.70 6.38
N GLU A 334 -22.26 19.80 6.29
CA GLU A 334 -22.96 21.00 5.84
C GLU A 334 -22.97 22.15 6.85
N SER A 335 -22.69 21.86 8.13
CA SER A 335 -22.70 22.84 9.23
C SER A 335 -21.27 23.13 9.68
N ALA A 336 -20.95 24.41 9.86
CA ALA A 336 -19.62 24.79 10.32
C ALA A 336 -19.41 24.29 11.76
N ILE A 337 -18.26 23.69 12.03
CA ILE A 337 -17.84 23.37 13.39
C ILE A 337 -17.41 24.68 14.03
N GLU A 338 -18.11 25.09 15.09
CA GLU A 338 -17.78 26.29 15.86
C GLU A 338 -16.54 26.01 16.72
N ARG A 339 -16.62 24.96 17.56
CA ARG A 339 -15.59 24.61 18.53
C ARG A 339 -15.58 23.11 18.83
N ILE A 340 -14.43 22.64 19.31
CA ILE A 340 -14.25 21.27 19.81
C ILE A 340 -13.78 21.34 21.26
N SER A 341 -14.33 20.47 22.11
CA SER A 341 -13.86 20.30 23.50
C SER A 341 -13.35 18.88 23.69
N LEU A 342 -12.11 18.72 24.15
CA LEU A 342 -11.62 17.45 24.69
C LEU A 342 -12.04 17.37 26.17
N GLU A 343 -12.59 16.24 26.58
CA GLU A 343 -13.02 15.97 27.96
C GLU A 343 -12.39 14.68 28.47
N SER A 344 -11.80 14.72 29.66
CA SER A 344 -11.29 13.54 30.34
C SER A 344 -12.43 12.72 30.95
N SER A 345 -12.30 11.39 30.94
CA SER A 345 -13.22 10.51 31.69
C SER A 345 -13.05 10.67 33.20
N GLY A 346 -11.89 11.17 33.67
CA GLY A 346 -11.54 11.26 35.08
C GLY A 346 -11.30 9.91 35.77
N LYS A 347 -11.21 8.81 35.01
CA LYS A 347 -11.13 7.42 35.53
C LYS A 347 -9.74 6.80 35.49
N GLY A 348 -8.69 7.62 35.45
CA GLY A 348 -7.29 7.14 35.50
C GLY A 348 -6.47 7.47 34.24
N PRO A 349 -6.89 7.10 33.02
CA PRO A 349 -6.14 7.48 31.82
C PRO A 349 -6.02 9.00 31.68
N LEU A 350 -4.87 9.47 31.19
CA LEU A 350 -4.56 10.88 30.93
C LEU A 350 -4.65 11.14 29.42
N PRO A 351 -5.70 11.84 28.91
CA PRO A 351 -5.82 12.16 27.49
C PRO A 351 -4.85 13.29 27.07
N ILE A 352 -4.23 13.13 25.90
CA ILE A 352 -3.25 14.07 25.34
C ILE A 352 -3.64 14.39 23.89
N LEU A 353 -3.90 15.66 23.59
CA LEU A 353 -4.10 16.15 22.21
C LEU A 353 -2.93 17.03 21.80
N VAL A 354 -2.35 16.75 20.62
CA VAL A 354 -1.19 17.46 20.08
C VAL A 354 -1.56 18.35 18.90
N ALA A 355 -2.41 17.91 17.98
CA ALA A 355 -2.86 18.72 16.86
C ALA A 355 -4.16 18.18 16.25
N VAL A 356 -4.87 19.04 15.52
CA VAL A 356 -6.07 18.67 14.76
C VAL A 356 -5.99 19.26 13.36
N THR A 357 -6.49 18.52 12.38
CA THR A 357 -6.57 18.95 10.98
C THR A 357 -7.97 18.67 10.45
N THR A 358 -8.57 19.64 9.76
CA THR A 358 -9.82 19.43 9.01
C THR A 358 -9.48 18.96 7.61
N GLY A 359 -10.32 18.12 7.00
CA GLY A 359 -10.23 17.77 5.58
C GLY A 359 -11.60 17.50 4.98
N ASP A 360 -11.68 17.58 3.66
CA ASP A 360 -12.84 17.15 2.90
C ASP A 360 -12.60 15.75 2.31
N GLY A 361 -13.66 15.00 2.05
CA GLY A 361 -13.59 13.59 1.67
C GLY A 361 -13.66 12.60 2.86
N PRO A 362 -13.45 11.31 2.60
CA PRO A 362 -13.61 10.22 3.54
C PRO A 362 -12.58 10.28 4.65
N ALA A 363 -12.88 9.61 5.77
CA ALA A 363 -11.99 9.42 6.90
C ALA A 363 -10.87 8.41 6.57
N ALA A 364 -10.00 8.76 5.62
CA ALA A 364 -8.93 7.91 5.12
C ALA A 364 -7.55 8.49 5.44
N VAL A 365 -6.60 7.62 5.77
CA VAL A 365 -5.22 7.98 6.07
C VAL A 365 -4.32 7.08 5.22
N ALA A 366 -3.25 7.63 4.64
CA ALA A 366 -2.36 6.83 3.78
C ALA A 366 -1.69 5.71 4.58
N GLU A 367 -1.46 4.54 3.99
CA GLU A 367 -0.68 3.48 4.65
C GLU A 367 0.79 3.91 4.85
N GLU A 368 1.53 3.21 5.74
CA GLU A 368 2.98 3.37 5.77
C GLU A 368 3.57 3.01 4.41
N PRO A 369 4.38 3.88 3.80
CA PRO A 369 5.26 3.43 2.75
C PRO A 369 6.12 2.31 3.33
N ILE A 370 6.17 1.17 2.65
CA ILE A 370 7.12 0.11 2.99
C ILE A 370 8.52 0.71 2.85
N GLN A 371 9.18 0.94 3.98
CA GLN A 371 10.57 1.39 3.97
C GLN A 371 11.44 0.19 3.58
N MET A 372 11.94 0.21 2.35
CA MET A 372 12.98 -0.72 1.92
C MET A 372 14.33 -0.12 2.34
N ASP A 373 14.93 -0.67 3.38
CA ASP A 373 16.30 -0.30 3.77
C ASP A 373 17.28 -0.94 2.79
N PHE A 374 17.94 -0.09 1.99
CA PHE A 374 19.04 -0.53 1.15
C PHE A 374 20.35 -0.40 1.92
N THR A 375 21.20 -1.42 1.84
CA THR A 375 22.56 -1.33 2.39
C THR A 375 23.35 -0.32 1.56
N ASP A 376 23.94 0.68 2.22
CA ASP A 376 24.89 1.59 1.57
C ASP A 376 26.14 0.80 1.14
N THR A 377 26.29 0.60 -0.16
CA THR A 377 27.43 -0.11 -0.75
C THR A 377 28.58 0.83 -1.12
N THR A 378 28.52 2.11 -0.73
CA THR A 378 29.60 3.06 -0.94
C THR A 378 30.89 2.54 -0.28
N GLY A 379 31.94 2.38 -1.09
CA GLY A 379 33.25 1.88 -0.63
C GLY A 379 33.40 0.35 -0.64
N TRP A 380 32.39 -0.40 -1.08
CA TRP A 380 32.54 -1.84 -1.30
C TRP A 380 33.41 -2.10 -2.53
N TYR A 381 34.20 -3.17 -2.51
CA TYR A 381 34.97 -3.60 -3.68
C TYR A 381 34.04 -4.34 -4.66
N GLU A 382 34.18 -4.03 -5.95
CA GLU A 382 33.45 -4.75 -6.99
C GLU A 382 34.08 -6.15 -7.17
N TRP A 383 33.32 -7.18 -6.81
CA TRP A 383 33.70 -8.57 -7.03
C TRP A 383 33.09 -9.09 -8.33
N THR A 384 33.89 -9.15 -9.39
CA THR A 384 33.46 -9.67 -10.71
C THR A 384 33.67 -11.18 -10.79
N PHE A 385 32.58 -11.91 -11.02
CA PHE A 385 32.55 -13.37 -10.98
C PHE A 385 32.67 -13.97 -12.39
N ALA A 386 33.77 -14.65 -12.71
CA ALA A 386 33.88 -15.44 -13.94
C ALA A 386 33.06 -16.74 -13.82
N LEU A 387 31.99 -16.87 -14.61
CA LEU A 387 31.01 -17.95 -14.47
C LEU A 387 31.53 -19.33 -14.91
N ASP A 388 32.60 -19.34 -15.71
CA ASP A 388 33.15 -20.47 -16.44
C ASP A 388 34.59 -20.82 -16.06
N ASP A 389 35.11 -20.27 -14.95
CA ASP A 389 36.46 -20.54 -14.46
C ASP A 389 36.49 -21.65 -13.38
N PRO A 390 36.73 -22.93 -13.76
CA PRO A 390 37.06 -23.98 -12.80
C PRO A 390 38.50 -23.89 -12.30
N THR A 391 39.36 -23.06 -12.89
CA THR A 391 40.80 -22.94 -12.58
C THR A 391 41.11 -22.02 -11.39
N LEU A 392 40.63 -22.44 -10.22
CA LEU A 392 41.35 -22.62 -8.95
C LEU A 392 42.62 -21.80 -8.56
N GLY A 393 42.76 -20.52 -8.93
CA GLY A 393 43.93 -19.72 -8.52
C GLY A 393 44.01 -19.33 -7.03
N GLU A 394 42.98 -18.66 -6.49
CA GLU A 394 43.13 -17.90 -5.23
C GLU A 394 42.24 -18.34 -4.05
N ILE A 395 41.16 -19.12 -4.27
CA ILE A 395 40.25 -19.60 -3.21
C ILE A 395 39.94 -21.09 -3.42
N ASP A 396 40.36 -21.97 -2.51
CA ASP A 396 39.97 -23.38 -2.48
C ASP A 396 39.67 -23.88 -1.06
N LEU A 397 38.38 -24.07 -0.78
CA LEU A 397 37.81 -24.54 0.48
C LEU A 397 37.31 -25.99 0.39
N SER A 398 37.64 -26.72 -0.68
CA SER A 398 37.20 -28.11 -0.87
C SER A 398 37.68 -29.05 0.25
N HIS A 399 38.79 -28.72 0.90
CA HIS A 399 39.32 -29.42 2.07
C HIS A 399 38.38 -29.39 3.30
N LEU A 400 37.37 -28.50 3.33
CA LEU A 400 36.34 -28.46 4.36
C LEU A 400 35.24 -29.52 4.14
N LEU A 401 35.19 -30.12 2.96
CA LEU A 401 34.21 -31.16 2.62
C LEU A 401 34.81 -32.56 2.88
N ALA A 402 33.91 -33.54 3.05
CA ALA A 402 34.26 -34.93 3.26
C ALA A 402 33.74 -35.81 2.10
N PRO A 403 34.36 -35.74 0.90
CA PRO A 403 33.94 -36.55 -0.22
C PRO A 403 34.18 -38.06 0.02
N PRO A 404 33.32 -38.95 -0.50
CA PRO A 404 32.01 -38.62 -1.09
C PRO A 404 30.95 -38.33 -0.01
N ALA A 405 29.92 -37.55 -0.37
CA ALA A 405 28.80 -37.29 0.51
C ALA A 405 28.12 -38.60 0.95
N GLY A 406 27.73 -38.68 2.22
CA GLY A 406 27.21 -39.90 2.84
C GLY A 406 28.25 -40.79 3.51
N LYS A 407 29.55 -40.46 3.43
CA LYS A 407 30.63 -41.17 4.16
C LYS A 407 30.38 -41.27 5.67
N HIS A 408 29.79 -40.25 6.27
CA HIS A 408 29.50 -40.20 7.71
C HIS A 408 28.15 -40.86 8.10
N GLY A 409 27.42 -41.43 7.13
CA GLY A 409 26.12 -42.05 7.35
C GLY A 409 24.97 -41.05 7.50
N PHE A 410 23.87 -41.53 8.10
CA PHE A 410 22.60 -40.81 8.21
C PHE A 410 22.69 -39.58 9.15
N VAL A 411 21.93 -38.52 8.85
CA VAL A 411 21.89 -37.30 9.68
C VAL A 411 20.68 -37.32 10.60
N THR A 412 20.89 -37.01 11.88
CA THR A 412 19.82 -36.91 12.90
C THR A 412 19.94 -35.61 13.70
N VAL A 413 18.87 -35.25 14.43
CA VAL A 413 18.86 -34.09 15.34
C VAL A 413 19.22 -34.57 16.76
N GLY A 414 20.24 -33.96 17.35
CA GLY A 414 20.66 -34.19 18.73
C GLY A 414 19.76 -33.50 19.76
N LYS A 415 19.92 -33.86 21.03
CA LYS A 415 19.15 -33.28 22.15
C LYS A 415 19.38 -31.77 22.35
N ASP A 416 20.48 -31.25 21.82
CA ASP A 416 20.88 -29.84 21.85
C ASP A 416 20.32 -29.04 20.64
N GLY A 417 19.51 -29.67 19.78
CA GLY A 417 18.94 -29.03 18.60
C GLY A 417 19.92 -28.89 17.42
N HIS A 418 21.08 -29.56 17.45
CA HIS A 418 22.04 -29.56 16.34
C HIS A 418 21.98 -30.85 15.51
N PHE A 419 22.48 -30.79 14.27
CA PHE A 419 22.58 -31.96 13.41
C PHE A 419 23.85 -32.77 13.71
N TYR A 420 23.72 -34.09 13.63
CA TYR A 420 24.82 -35.05 13.81
C TYR A 420 24.73 -36.15 12.76
N PHE A 421 25.88 -36.53 12.21
CA PHE A 421 26.02 -37.73 11.40
C PHE A 421 26.01 -38.99 12.27
N GLN A 422 25.81 -40.15 11.64
CA GLN A 422 25.66 -41.45 12.32
C GLN A 422 26.91 -41.87 13.10
N ASP A 423 28.09 -41.40 12.67
CA ASP A 423 29.36 -41.63 13.38
C ASP A 423 29.58 -40.69 14.59
N GLY A 424 28.60 -39.83 14.90
CA GLY A 424 28.65 -38.88 16.01
C GLY A 424 29.27 -37.52 15.65
N THR A 425 29.75 -37.34 14.41
CA THR A 425 30.32 -36.06 13.96
C THR A 425 29.22 -34.99 13.87
N ARG A 426 29.47 -33.79 14.40
CA ARG A 426 28.52 -32.66 14.30
C ARG A 426 28.42 -32.19 12.85
N ALA A 427 27.22 -32.24 12.27
CA ALA A 427 26.95 -31.78 10.92
C ALA A 427 26.71 -30.26 10.91
N ARG A 428 27.37 -29.56 9.98
CA ARG A 428 27.16 -28.13 9.71
C ARG A 428 27.02 -27.96 8.20
N PHE A 429 25.91 -27.41 7.76
CA PHE A 429 25.66 -27.19 6.34
C PHE A 429 25.86 -25.72 5.98
N PHE A 430 26.74 -25.48 5.00
CA PHE A 430 26.86 -24.22 4.29
C PHE A 430 26.33 -24.48 2.88
N GLY A 431 25.09 -24.07 2.63
CA GLY A 431 24.33 -24.47 1.46
C GLY A 431 23.86 -23.32 0.58
N THR A 432 23.51 -23.66 -0.65
CA THR A 432 22.86 -22.76 -1.62
C THR A 432 21.79 -23.53 -2.41
N ASN A 433 21.22 -22.92 -3.45
CA ASN A 433 20.22 -23.54 -4.30
C ASN A 433 20.50 -23.30 -5.79
N VAL A 434 20.06 -24.26 -6.60
CA VAL A 434 19.76 -24.06 -8.03
C VAL A 434 18.25 -24.22 -8.23
N GLY A 435 17.69 -23.62 -9.28
CA GLY A 435 16.25 -23.61 -9.53
C GLY A 435 15.85 -24.05 -10.94
N GLY A 436 14.66 -24.64 -11.06
CA GLY A 436 14.02 -24.99 -12.33
C GLY A 436 14.87 -25.93 -13.20
N ALA A 437 15.06 -25.56 -14.47
CA ALA A 437 15.82 -26.36 -15.43
C ALA A 437 17.29 -26.60 -15.01
N SER A 438 17.85 -25.74 -14.16
CA SER A 438 19.22 -25.87 -13.61
C SER A 438 19.37 -27.05 -12.65
N CYS A 439 18.29 -27.68 -12.22
CA CYS A 439 18.31 -28.94 -11.48
C CYS A 439 18.68 -30.15 -12.37
N THR A 440 18.59 -30.01 -13.70
CA THR A 440 18.89 -31.07 -14.68
C THR A 440 19.90 -30.60 -15.74
N PRO A 441 21.09 -30.08 -15.33
CA PRO A 441 22.08 -29.57 -16.27
C PRO A 441 22.59 -30.70 -17.19
N ASP A 442 23.13 -30.35 -18.36
CA ASP A 442 23.89 -31.32 -19.14
C ASP A 442 25.10 -31.84 -18.34
N LYS A 443 25.60 -33.03 -18.70
CA LYS A 443 26.63 -33.73 -17.91
C LYS A 443 27.92 -32.92 -17.73
N LYS A 444 28.35 -32.19 -18.76
CA LYS A 444 29.56 -31.36 -18.67
C LYS A 444 29.35 -30.19 -17.71
N THR A 445 28.18 -29.56 -17.77
CA THR A 445 27.81 -28.49 -16.83
C THR A 445 27.67 -29.02 -15.40
N ALA A 446 27.13 -30.22 -15.21
CA ALA A 446 27.02 -30.88 -13.91
C ALA A 446 28.39 -31.05 -13.23
N GLU A 447 29.38 -31.58 -13.96
CA GLU A 447 30.77 -31.74 -13.49
C GLU A 447 31.38 -30.39 -13.06
N LEU A 448 31.23 -29.37 -13.90
CA LEU A 448 31.77 -28.02 -13.66
C LEU A 448 31.14 -27.36 -12.43
N VAL A 449 29.81 -27.42 -12.31
CA VAL A 449 29.08 -26.80 -11.21
C VAL A 449 29.40 -27.50 -9.88
N ALA A 450 29.42 -28.83 -9.84
CA ALA A 450 29.72 -29.57 -8.61
C ALA A 450 31.14 -29.29 -8.11
N ALA A 451 32.14 -29.31 -9.00
CA ALA A 451 33.52 -28.98 -8.65
C ALA A 451 33.65 -27.53 -8.15
N ARG A 452 32.97 -26.58 -8.82
CA ARG A 452 32.96 -25.17 -8.42
C ARG A 452 32.33 -24.97 -7.04
N LEU A 453 31.20 -25.61 -6.74
CA LEU A 453 30.55 -25.49 -5.43
C LEU A 453 31.44 -26.02 -4.30
N ALA A 454 32.09 -27.17 -4.52
CA ALA A 454 32.99 -27.77 -3.54
C ALA A 454 34.19 -26.87 -3.23
N LYS A 455 34.79 -26.25 -4.25
CA LYS A 455 35.85 -25.24 -4.10
C LYS A 455 35.43 -24.08 -3.19
N TYR A 456 34.16 -23.68 -3.19
CA TYR A 456 33.65 -22.61 -2.32
C TYR A 456 33.21 -23.09 -0.94
N GLY A 457 33.47 -24.36 -0.59
CA GLY A 457 33.10 -24.92 0.71
C GLY A 457 31.60 -25.21 0.84
N VAL A 458 30.83 -25.13 -0.25
CA VAL A 458 29.40 -25.45 -0.24
C VAL A 458 29.25 -26.95 -0.11
N ASN A 459 28.59 -27.40 0.96
CA ASN A 459 28.44 -28.82 1.28
C ASN A 459 26.96 -29.28 1.30
N LEU A 460 26.03 -28.41 0.91
CA LEU A 460 24.62 -28.74 0.69
C LEU A 460 24.09 -27.96 -0.52
N LEU A 461 23.45 -28.65 -1.47
CA LEU A 461 22.74 -28.00 -2.58
C LEU A 461 21.26 -28.36 -2.54
N ARG A 462 20.41 -27.34 -2.52
CA ARG A 462 18.96 -27.50 -2.73
C ARG A 462 18.65 -27.49 -4.22
N LEU A 463 17.99 -28.55 -4.67
CA LEU A 463 17.46 -28.66 -6.03
C LEU A 463 16.02 -28.16 -6.03
N HIS A 464 15.85 -26.86 -6.30
CA HIS A 464 14.60 -26.14 -6.15
C HIS A 464 13.74 -26.23 -7.41
N THR A 465 12.45 -26.51 -7.24
CA THR A 465 11.42 -26.47 -8.31
C THR A 465 11.65 -27.35 -9.56
N PRO A 466 12.27 -28.55 -9.47
CA PRO A 466 12.36 -29.41 -10.64
C PRO A 466 10.97 -29.85 -11.11
N ASP A 467 9.94 -29.81 -10.27
CA ASP A 467 8.55 -30.19 -10.57
C ASP A 467 7.74 -29.11 -11.31
N ALA A 468 8.31 -27.95 -11.59
CA ALA A 468 7.61 -26.85 -12.23
C ALA A 468 7.33 -27.11 -13.72
N ARG A 469 6.19 -26.61 -14.22
CA ARG A 469 5.72 -26.86 -15.60
C ARG A 469 6.64 -26.32 -16.70
N TRP A 470 7.43 -25.28 -16.41
CA TRP A 470 8.42 -24.73 -17.35
C TRP A 470 9.74 -25.51 -17.37
N THR A 471 9.81 -26.62 -16.62
CA THR A 471 10.91 -27.57 -16.67
C THR A 471 10.48 -28.82 -17.46
N ASN A 472 11.45 -29.69 -17.76
CA ASN A 472 11.19 -30.97 -18.42
C ASN A 472 11.26 -32.18 -17.46
N PHE A 473 11.19 -31.99 -16.14
CA PHE A 473 11.36 -33.11 -15.20
C PHE A 473 10.13 -34.02 -15.14
N ILE A 474 8.92 -33.47 -15.31
CA ILE A 474 7.65 -34.20 -15.39
C ILE A 474 7.24 -34.35 -16.86
N ASP A 475 6.78 -35.53 -17.24
CA ASP A 475 6.21 -35.81 -18.56
C ASP A 475 4.72 -35.46 -18.60
N TYR A 476 4.42 -34.28 -19.15
CA TYR A 476 3.05 -33.77 -19.29
C TYR A 476 2.30 -34.33 -20.52
N SER A 477 2.96 -35.07 -21.41
CA SER A 477 2.37 -35.54 -22.68
C SER A 477 1.18 -36.48 -22.49
N LYS A 478 1.06 -37.09 -21.30
CA LYS A 478 -0.01 -38.02 -20.93
C LYS A 478 -1.25 -37.34 -20.35
N GLY A 479 -1.31 -36.01 -20.35
CA GLY A 479 -2.44 -35.25 -19.80
C GLY A 479 -2.58 -35.34 -18.27
N ASN A 480 -1.54 -35.81 -17.59
CA ASN A 480 -1.39 -35.91 -16.14
C ASN A 480 0.07 -35.60 -15.77
N THR A 481 0.37 -35.53 -14.48
CA THR A 481 1.71 -35.16 -13.98
C THR A 481 2.42 -36.29 -13.23
N ARG A 482 2.01 -37.54 -13.47
CA ARG A 482 2.38 -38.70 -12.62
C ARG A 482 3.58 -39.50 -13.16
N SER A 483 4.19 -39.04 -14.24
CA SER A 483 5.37 -39.67 -14.86
C SER A 483 6.54 -38.71 -14.86
N LEU A 484 7.72 -39.18 -14.45
CA LEU A 484 8.99 -38.46 -14.63
C LEU A 484 9.45 -38.61 -16.08
N ASN A 485 10.08 -37.56 -16.61
CA ASN A 485 10.76 -37.61 -17.90
C ASN A 485 12.10 -38.37 -17.72
N PRO A 486 12.32 -39.48 -18.45
CA PRO A 486 13.49 -40.33 -18.27
C PRO A 486 14.82 -39.63 -18.60
N GLU A 487 14.84 -38.72 -19.59
CA GLU A 487 16.05 -38.01 -19.98
C GLU A 487 16.42 -36.93 -18.93
N ALA A 488 15.41 -36.23 -18.41
CA ALA A 488 15.62 -35.27 -17.34
C ALA A 488 16.05 -35.96 -16.03
N LEU A 489 15.47 -37.14 -15.73
CA LEU A 489 15.86 -37.96 -14.58
C LEU A 489 17.30 -38.47 -14.71
N ASP A 490 17.76 -38.90 -15.88
CA ASP A 490 19.17 -39.28 -16.10
C ASP A 490 20.15 -38.12 -15.80
N ARG A 491 19.81 -36.90 -16.27
CA ARG A 491 20.62 -35.70 -15.98
C ARG A 491 20.58 -35.32 -14.51
N TYR A 492 19.42 -35.42 -13.87
CA TYR A 492 19.25 -35.19 -12.45
C TYR A 492 20.11 -36.15 -11.63
N ASP A 493 20.03 -37.45 -11.95
CA ASP A 493 20.80 -38.50 -11.30
C ASP A 493 22.30 -38.29 -11.46
N TYR A 494 22.74 -37.93 -12.67
CA TYR A 494 24.14 -37.64 -12.95
C TYR A 494 24.63 -36.43 -12.15
N PHE A 495 23.81 -35.37 -12.05
CA PHE A 495 24.17 -34.20 -11.26
C PHE A 495 24.25 -34.52 -9.76
N VAL A 496 23.31 -35.29 -9.22
CA VAL A 496 23.37 -35.80 -7.83
C VAL A 496 24.63 -36.65 -7.61
N ALA A 497 25.04 -37.46 -8.59
CA ALA A 497 26.27 -38.24 -8.52
C ALA A 497 27.53 -37.38 -8.45
N GLU A 498 27.59 -36.32 -9.25
CA GLU A 498 28.70 -35.36 -9.23
C GLU A 498 28.74 -34.58 -7.90
N LEU A 499 27.60 -34.11 -7.39
CA LEU A 499 27.52 -33.48 -6.07
C LEU A 499 28.02 -34.42 -4.97
N LYS A 500 27.57 -35.69 -5.00
CA LYS A 500 28.04 -36.72 -4.07
C LYS A 500 29.55 -36.96 -4.18
N ARG A 501 30.09 -37.07 -5.39
CA ARG A 501 31.52 -37.28 -5.65
C ARG A 501 32.37 -36.21 -4.98
N HIS A 502 31.87 -34.98 -4.95
CA HIS A 502 32.53 -33.81 -4.35
C HIS A 502 32.20 -33.55 -2.88
N GLY A 503 31.44 -34.43 -2.20
CA GLY A 503 31.13 -34.26 -0.78
C GLY A 503 29.97 -33.30 -0.48
N ILE A 504 29.14 -32.99 -1.48
CA ILE A 504 28.00 -32.10 -1.38
C ILE A 504 26.73 -32.93 -1.16
N TYR A 505 26.02 -32.65 -0.06
CA TYR A 505 24.72 -33.25 0.24
C TYR A 505 23.62 -32.58 -0.57
N VAL A 506 22.48 -33.25 -0.74
CA VAL A 506 21.36 -32.73 -1.53
C VAL A 506 20.12 -32.55 -0.66
N TYR A 507 19.49 -31.39 -0.79
CA TYR A 507 18.11 -31.17 -0.33
C TYR A 507 17.17 -31.35 -1.54
N PHE A 508 16.22 -32.28 -1.42
CA PHE A 508 15.21 -32.56 -2.45
C PHE A 508 13.93 -31.77 -2.18
N ASP A 509 13.51 -30.92 -3.13
CA ASP A 509 12.16 -30.39 -3.14
C ASP A 509 11.19 -31.48 -3.61
N LEU A 510 10.20 -31.82 -2.77
CA LEU A 510 9.24 -32.90 -3.04
C LEU A 510 7.87 -32.39 -3.50
N LEU A 511 7.67 -31.07 -3.51
CA LEU A 511 6.56 -30.34 -4.14
C LEU A 511 6.86 -28.85 -4.02
N ASP A 512 6.83 -28.10 -5.12
CA ASP A 512 6.96 -26.64 -5.06
C ASP A 512 6.07 -25.90 -6.07
N TYR A 513 6.29 -26.07 -7.38
CA TYR A 513 5.54 -25.35 -8.44
C TYR A 513 4.83 -26.28 -9.43
N ARG A 514 4.52 -27.51 -9.02
CA ARG A 514 3.76 -28.44 -9.85
C ARG A 514 2.39 -27.86 -10.23
N ASN A 515 2.13 -27.70 -11.52
CA ASN A 515 0.79 -27.46 -12.04
C ASN A 515 0.14 -28.80 -12.38
N PHE A 516 -0.84 -29.23 -11.58
CA PHE A 516 -1.61 -30.44 -11.88
C PHE A 516 -2.45 -30.26 -13.15
N LEU A 517 -2.74 -31.37 -13.83
CA LEU A 517 -3.60 -31.42 -15.00
C LEU A 517 -4.92 -32.14 -14.68
N PRO A 518 -5.98 -32.00 -15.50
CA PRO A 518 -7.24 -32.70 -15.28
C PRO A 518 -7.09 -34.23 -15.11
N GLY A 519 -6.13 -34.85 -15.82
CA GLY A 519 -5.84 -36.29 -15.68
C GLY A 519 -5.27 -36.71 -14.32
N ASP A 520 -4.89 -35.76 -13.45
CA ASP A 520 -4.49 -36.03 -12.07
C ASP A 520 -5.70 -36.22 -11.14
N GLY A 521 -6.91 -35.84 -11.56
CA GLY A 521 -8.13 -35.90 -10.75
C GLY A 521 -8.17 -34.83 -9.66
N VAL A 522 -7.38 -33.77 -9.80
CA VAL A 522 -7.40 -32.60 -8.92
C VAL A 522 -8.51 -31.67 -9.37
N ARG A 523 -9.29 -31.17 -8.40
CA ARG A 523 -10.40 -30.24 -8.65
C ARG A 523 -9.86 -28.93 -9.26
N ASP A 524 -10.56 -28.42 -10.27
CA ASP A 524 -10.27 -27.15 -10.94
C ASP A 524 -8.83 -27.07 -11.51
N ALA A 525 -8.22 -28.22 -11.83
CA ALA A 525 -6.84 -28.30 -12.32
C ALA A 525 -6.60 -27.52 -13.62
N GLU A 526 -7.64 -27.35 -14.45
CA GLU A 526 -7.59 -26.55 -15.67
C GLU A 526 -7.39 -25.04 -15.43
N GLN A 527 -7.63 -24.57 -14.21
CA GLN A 527 -7.46 -23.17 -13.81
C GLN A 527 -6.07 -22.90 -13.20
N MET A 528 -5.26 -23.94 -12.97
CA MET A 528 -3.93 -23.80 -12.37
C MET A 528 -2.91 -23.25 -13.36
N ASP A 529 -2.21 -22.19 -12.96
CA ASP A 529 -1.09 -21.62 -13.71
C ASP A 529 0.02 -21.10 -12.76
N THR A 530 0.94 -20.27 -13.27
CA THR A 530 2.09 -19.77 -12.52
C THR A 530 1.82 -18.51 -11.69
N ARG A 531 0.59 -17.97 -11.71
CA ARG A 531 0.20 -16.81 -10.90
C ARG A 531 0.02 -17.21 -9.44
N TRP A 532 0.31 -16.26 -8.54
CA TRP A 532 0.20 -16.48 -7.10
C TRP A 532 -1.20 -16.91 -6.67
N GLU A 533 -2.24 -16.28 -7.22
CA GLU A 533 -3.65 -16.63 -6.94
C GLU A 533 -4.04 -18.05 -7.36
N HIS A 534 -3.28 -18.67 -8.26
CA HIS A 534 -3.53 -20.02 -8.81
C HIS A 534 -2.47 -21.05 -8.36
N SER A 535 -1.62 -20.67 -7.39
CA SER A 535 -0.56 -21.51 -6.84
C SER A 535 -1.11 -22.56 -5.87
N ILE A 536 -0.55 -23.76 -5.94
CA ILE A 536 -0.94 -24.89 -5.09
C ILE A 536 -0.31 -24.85 -3.68
N LYS A 537 0.70 -24.00 -3.42
CA LYS A 537 1.53 -24.08 -2.20
C LYS A 537 0.74 -24.05 -0.88
N GLY A 538 -0.38 -23.33 -0.84
CA GLY A 538 -1.29 -23.34 0.31
C GLY A 538 -2.27 -24.51 0.28
N ALA A 539 -2.89 -24.76 -0.88
CA ALA A 539 -3.94 -25.76 -1.04
C ALA A 539 -3.44 -27.20 -0.86
N SER A 540 -2.21 -27.49 -1.29
CA SER A 540 -1.60 -28.82 -1.22
C SER A 540 -1.37 -29.33 0.21
N ILE A 541 -1.46 -28.45 1.21
CA ILE A 541 -1.37 -28.81 2.63
C ILE A 541 -2.67 -29.47 3.12
N PHE A 542 -3.81 -29.18 2.47
CA PHE A 542 -5.13 -29.59 2.93
C PHE A 542 -5.88 -30.49 1.94
N ASP A 543 -5.63 -30.36 0.65
CA ASP A 543 -6.30 -31.16 -0.37
C ASP A 543 -5.76 -32.60 -0.38
N ARG A 544 -6.64 -33.57 -0.10
CA ARG A 544 -6.27 -34.99 0.00
C ARG A 544 -5.66 -35.53 -1.29
N ARG A 545 -6.20 -35.12 -2.44
CA ARG A 545 -5.74 -35.62 -3.74
C ARG A 545 -4.35 -35.09 -4.08
N MET A 546 -4.10 -33.80 -3.80
CA MET A 546 -2.77 -33.22 -3.97
C MET A 546 -1.74 -33.89 -3.05
N ILE A 547 -2.10 -34.17 -1.79
CA ILE A 547 -1.23 -34.89 -0.84
C ILE A 547 -0.89 -36.29 -1.35
N GLU A 548 -1.86 -37.02 -1.90
CA GLU A 548 -1.62 -38.34 -2.52
C GLU A 548 -0.61 -38.25 -3.67
N LEU A 549 -0.78 -37.27 -4.56
CA LEU A 549 0.10 -37.06 -5.72
C LEU A 549 1.50 -36.58 -5.34
N GLN A 550 1.62 -35.83 -4.24
CA GLN A 550 2.90 -35.46 -3.64
C GLN A 550 3.60 -36.70 -3.06
N LYS A 551 2.88 -37.55 -2.33
CA LYS A 551 3.42 -38.83 -1.83
C LYS A 551 3.86 -39.75 -2.97
N GLU A 552 3.08 -39.82 -4.05
CA GLU A 552 3.44 -40.57 -5.24
C GLU A 552 4.75 -40.07 -5.85
N PHE A 553 4.88 -38.75 -6.07
CA PHE A 553 6.10 -38.14 -6.59
C PHE A 553 7.30 -38.37 -5.66
N ALA A 554 7.14 -38.14 -4.35
CA ALA A 554 8.18 -38.39 -3.38
C ALA A 554 8.62 -39.87 -3.36
N THR A 555 7.67 -40.80 -3.50
CA THR A 555 7.98 -42.23 -3.60
C THR A 555 8.78 -42.52 -4.87
N GLN A 556 8.31 -42.05 -6.03
CA GLN A 556 9.01 -42.24 -7.30
C GLN A 556 10.45 -41.75 -7.24
N LEU A 557 10.69 -40.57 -6.66
CA LEU A 557 12.03 -39.98 -6.59
C LEU A 557 12.92 -40.63 -5.52
N LEU A 558 12.40 -40.83 -4.31
CA LEU A 558 13.21 -41.30 -3.16
C LEU A 558 13.44 -42.82 -3.14
N THR A 559 12.65 -43.59 -3.88
CA THR A 559 12.88 -45.04 -4.07
C THR A 559 13.50 -45.38 -5.42
N HIS A 560 13.73 -44.38 -6.27
CA HIS A 560 14.45 -44.58 -7.53
C HIS A 560 15.91 -44.93 -7.25
N ARG A 561 16.43 -45.90 -7.99
CA ARG A 561 17.84 -46.28 -7.89
C ARG A 561 18.66 -45.48 -8.90
N ASN A 562 19.43 -44.53 -8.40
CA ASN A 562 20.31 -43.71 -9.21
C ASN A 562 21.40 -44.61 -9.85
N PRO A 563 21.48 -44.67 -11.19
CA PRO A 563 22.37 -45.60 -11.90
C PRO A 563 23.86 -45.25 -11.75
N TYR A 564 24.19 -44.00 -11.40
CA TYR A 564 25.57 -43.52 -11.26
C TYR A 564 26.11 -43.71 -9.85
N THR A 565 25.25 -43.66 -8.82
CA THR A 565 25.68 -43.85 -7.42
C THR A 565 25.30 -45.21 -6.84
N GLY A 566 24.38 -45.93 -7.49
CA GLY A 566 23.81 -47.19 -7.01
C GLY A 566 22.94 -47.08 -5.76
N LEU A 567 22.63 -45.83 -5.35
CA LEU A 567 21.74 -45.49 -4.23
C LEU A 567 20.29 -45.57 -4.66
#